data_AF-A0A8I2DZW5-F1
#
_entry.id   AF-A0A8I2DZW5-F1
#
_cell.length_a   1.000
_cell.length_b   1.000
_cell.length_c   1.000
_cell.angle_alpha   90.00
_cell.angle_beta   90.00
_cell.angle_gamma   90.00
#
_symmetry.space_group_name_H-M   'P 1'
#
loop_
_entity.id
_entity.type
_entity.pdbx_description
1 polymer ?
#
loop_
_entity_poly.entity_id
_entity_poly.type
_entity_poly.pdbx_seq_one_letter_code
_entity_poly.pdbx_strand_id
1 'polypeptide(L)'
;MGIMEREEERPQFGYGRGERPLWSARDRDAEVIREVLHGAGRPAFSDSEDGFAVESGDEGAPFLVACTIDEWTDAEPELQRYRVALTNARMRVEPDPEDRKTLQVWMPQTA
;
A
#
# COMPACT_ATOMS: atom_id res chain seq x y z
N MET A 1 27.59 33.07 15.51
CA MET A 1 26.43 32.16 15.71
C MET A 1 26.28 31.38 14.43
N GLY A 2 26.63 30.09 14.44
CA GLY A 2 26.44 29.23 13.28
C GLY A 2 25.00 28.80 13.20
N ILE A 3 24.34 29.12 12.09
CA ILE A 3 23.16 28.38 11.66
C ILE A 3 23.67 26.99 11.31
N MET A 4 23.49 26.01 12.19
CA MET A 4 23.54 24.62 11.75
C MET A 4 22.30 24.48 10.89
N GLU A 5 22.48 24.63 9.58
CA GLU A 5 21.56 24.10 8.59
C GLU A 5 21.37 22.64 9.00
N ARG A 6 20.22 22.32 9.62
CA ARG A 6 19.79 20.93 9.74
C ARG A 6 19.74 20.49 8.29
N GLU A 7 20.70 19.68 7.89
CA GLU A 7 20.61 18.92 6.65
C GLU A 7 19.23 18.31 6.70
N GLU A 8 18.30 18.83 5.89
CA GLU A 8 16.95 18.32 5.83
C GLU A 8 17.11 16.86 5.45
N GLU A 9 17.00 15.97 6.43
CA GLU A 9 17.25 14.54 6.26
C GLU A 9 16.35 14.11 5.11
N ARG A 10 16.94 13.88 3.93
CA ARG A 10 16.15 13.53 2.76
C ARG A 10 15.76 12.07 2.92
N PRO A 11 14.48 11.71 2.71
CA PRO A 11 14.05 10.32 2.82
C PRO A 11 14.89 9.45 1.88
N GLN A 12 15.42 8.34 2.42
CA GLN A 12 16.37 7.47 1.73
C GLN A 12 15.83 6.95 0.37
N PHE A 13 14.51 6.80 0.27
CA PHE A 13 13.83 6.31 -0.94
C PHE A 13 13.03 7.40 -1.67
N GLY A 14 13.21 8.67 -1.31
CA GLY A 14 12.50 9.79 -1.93
C GLY A 14 11.08 9.98 -1.39
N TYR A 15 10.18 10.49 -2.21
CA TYR A 15 8.79 10.78 -1.82
C TYR A 15 7.82 9.94 -2.66
N GLY A 16 6.84 9.34 -1.98
CA GLY A 16 5.73 8.61 -2.61
C GLY A 16 4.63 9.55 -3.09
N ARG A 17 3.54 8.96 -3.61
CA ARG A 17 2.36 9.71 -4.05
C ARG A 17 1.76 10.47 -2.86
N GLY A 18 1.52 11.78 -3.04
CA GLY A 18 1.09 12.70 -1.98
C GLY A 18 2.24 13.26 -1.13
N GLU A 19 3.46 13.24 -1.66
CA GLU A 19 4.66 13.81 -1.01
C GLU A 19 5.00 13.14 0.33
N ARG A 20 4.55 11.89 0.54
CA ARG A 20 4.90 11.14 1.74
C ARG A 20 6.37 10.75 1.70
N PRO A 21 7.18 11.14 2.69
CA PRO A 21 8.60 10.79 2.71
C PRO A 21 8.77 9.28 2.92
N LEU A 22 9.53 8.65 2.04
CA LEU A 22 9.81 7.21 2.06
C LEU A 22 11.13 6.97 2.80
N TRP A 23 11.04 6.89 4.12
CA TRP A 23 12.21 6.73 4.98
C TRP A 23 12.79 5.32 4.92
N SER A 24 11.92 4.33 4.70
CA SER A 24 12.29 2.91 4.78
C SER A 24 12.01 2.17 3.48
N ALA A 25 12.70 1.05 3.27
CA ALA A 25 12.39 0.13 2.18
C ALA A 25 10.91 -0.31 2.20
N ARG A 26 10.32 -0.37 3.40
CA ARG A 26 8.91 -0.66 3.62
C ARG A 26 7.96 0.43 3.10
N ASP A 27 8.33 1.70 3.21
CA ASP A 27 7.55 2.81 2.62
C ASP A 27 7.58 2.72 1.10
N ARG A 28 8.76 2.46 0.52
CA ARG A 28 8.91 2.21 -0.92
C ARG A 28 8.05 1.03 -1.36
N ASP A 29 8.06 -0.05 -0.58
CA ASP A 29 7.30 -1.25 -0.89
C ASP A 29 5.78 -0.97 -0.83
N ALA A 30 5.31 -0.23 0.17
CA ALA A 30 3.92 0.22 0.22
C ALA A 30 3.55 1.03 -1.05
N GLU A 31 4.43 1.91 -1.53
CA GLU A 31 4.22 2.63 -2.79
C GLU A 31 4.16 1.71 -4.00
N VAL A 32 5.02 0.69 -4.08
CA VAL A 32 4.97 -0.30 -5.18
C VAL A 32 3.62 -1.01 -5.23
N ILE A 33 3.06 -1.37 -4.06
CA ILE A 33 1.71 -1.96 -3.98
C ILE A 33 0.67 -0.98 -4.54
N ARG A 34 0.76 0.31 -4.15
CA ARG A 34 -0.15 1.36 -4.65
C ARG A 34 -0.02 1.53 -6.17
N GLU A 35 1.19 1.52 -6.71
CA GLU A 35 1.43 1.63 -8.15
C GLU A 35 0.86 0.44 -8.94
N VAL A 36 1.01 -0.79 -8.43
CA VAL A 36 0.44 -1.99 -9.06
C VAL A 36 -1.09 -1.90 -9.13
N LEU A 37 -1.74 -1.51 -8.02
CA LEU A 37 -3.19 -1.33 -7.98
C LEU A 37 -3.65 -0.20 -8.89
N HIS A 38 -2.89 0.90 -8.95
CA HIS A 38 -3.18 2.01 -9.87
C HIS A 38 -3.03 1.61 -11.34
N GLY A 39 -1.99 0.86 -11.70
CA GLY A 39 -1.78 0.31 -13.04
C GLY A 39 -2.88 -0.66 -13.47
N ALA A 40 -3.58 -1.30 -12.51
CA ALA A 40 -4.78 -2.10 -12.75
C ALA A 40 -6.06 -1.25 -12.93
N GLY A 41 -5.93 0.09 -12.99
CA GLY A 41 -7.04 1.01 -13.20
C GLY A 41 -7.86 1.28 -11.94
N ARG A 42 -7.29 1.09 -10.75
CA ARG A 42 -7.99 1.32 -9.47
C ARG A 42 -7.52 2.61 -8.80
N PRO A 43 -8.43 3.51 -8.39
CA PRO A 43 -8.06 4.70 -7.65
C PRO A 43 -7.67 4.34 -6.21
N ALA A 44 -6.64 5.00 -5.68
CA ALA A 44 -6.41 4.99 -4.25
C ALA A 44 -7.54 5.76 -3.57
N PHE A 45 -7.89 5.39 -2.33
CA PHE A 45 -8.92 6.09 -1.56
C PHE A 45 -8.61 7.59 -1.48
N SER A 46 -9.63 8.40 -1.73
CA SER A 46 -9.56 9.86 -1.59
C SER A 46 -10.84 10.36 -0.93
N ASP A 47 -10.81 11.61 -0.46
CA ASP A 47 -11.94 12.24 0.25
C ASP A 47 -13.25 12.26 -0.57
N SER A 48 -13.13 12.13 -1.90
CA SER A 48 -14.26 12.18 -2.84
C SER A 48 -14.60 10.83 -3.49
N GLU A 49 -13.77 9.79 -3.33
CA GLU A 49 -13.94 8.50 -4.04
C GLU A 49 -13.47 7.32 -3.18
N ASP A 50 -14.32 6.28 -3.12
CA ASP A 50 -13.94 4.98 -2.58
C ASP A 50 -12.78 4.37 -3.38
N GLY A 51 -11.90 3.63 -2.71
CA GLY A 51 -10.76 3.00 -3.36
C GLY A 51 -10.07 2.01 -2.45
N PHE A 52 -8.75 2.05 -2.44
CA PHE A 52 -7.94 1.22 -1.57
C PHE A 52 -7.05 2.06 -0.65
N ALA A 53 -6.84 1.56 0.56
CA ALA A 53 -5.83 2.06 1.48
C ALA A 53 -4.74 0.99 1.64
N VAL A 54 -3.46 1.41 1.68
CA VAL A 54 -2.32 0.53 1.93
C VAL A 54 -1.64 0.97 3.20
N GLU A 55 -1.61 0.06 4.17
CA GLU A 55 -0.96 0.22 5.46
C GLU A 55 0.23 -0.72 5.55
N SER A 56 1.40 -0.16 5.84
CA SER A 56 2.55 -0.94 6.24
C SER A 56 2.37 -1.34 7.70
N GLY A 57 2.10 -2.62 7.99
CA GLY A 57 2.17 -3.14 9.37
C GLY A 57 3.58 -3.02 9.96
N ASP A 58 3.83 -3.61 11.14
CA ASP A 58 5.16 -3.62 11.76
C ASP A 58 6.26 -4.32 10.93
N GLU A 59 7.52 -4.19 11.34
CA GLU A 59 8.65 -4.89 10.71
C GLU A 59 8.41 -6.41 10.65
N GLY A 60 8.51 -6.98 9.45
CA GLY A 60 8.24 -8.40 9.19
C GLY A 60 6.77 -8.78 9.05
N ALA A 61 5.83 -7.87 9.33
CA ALA A 61 4.40 -8.09 9.09
C ALA A 61 4.05 -7.95 7.60
N PRO A 62 2.94 -8.56 7.13
CA PRO A 62 2.37 -8.24 5.82
C PRO A 62 2.00 -6.75 5.70
N PHE A 63 1.87 -6.29 4.47
CA PHE A 63 1.15 -5.05 4.15
C PHE A 63 -0.34 -5.34 4.14
N LEU A 64 -1.13 -4.41 4.67
CA LEU A 64 -2.58 -4.50 4.65
C LEU A 64 -3.12 -3.63 3.53
N VAL A 65 -3.95 -4.22 2.67
CA VAL A 65 -4.66 -3.52 1.61
C VAL A 65 -6.16 -3.60 1.91
N ALA A 66 -6.70 -2.50 2.41
CA ALA A 66 -8.11 -2.39 2.76
C ALA A 66 -8.91 -1.79 1.60
N CYS A 67 -10.06 -2.39 1.30
CA CYS A 67 -11.05 -1.83 0.38
C CYS A 67 -11.96 -0.88 1.17
N THR A 68 -11.95 0.41 0.83
CA THR A 68 -12.62 1.44 1.62
C THR A 68 -14.10 1.62 1.25
N ILE A 69 -14.67 0.71 0.46
CA ILE A 69 -16.07 0.77 0.08
C ILE A 69 -16.99 0.66 1.30
N ASP A 70 -18.17 1.26 1.18
CA ASP A 70 -19.23 1.26 2.18
C ASP A 70 -19.43 -0.10 2.87
N GLU A 71 -19.67 -0.08 4.19
CA GLU A 71 -19.75 -1.26 5.05
C GLU A 71 -20.78 -2.30 4.56
N TRP A 72 -21.90 -1.86 3.97
CA TRP A 72 -22.98 -2.71 3.48
C TRP A 72 -22.74 -3.22 2.06
N THR A 73 -21.72 -2.72 1.37
CA THR A 73 -21.32 -3.17 0.04
C THR A 73 -20.38 -4.36 0.13
N ASP A 74 -20.65 -5.37 -0.71
CA ASP A 74 -19.82 -6.56 -0.82
C ASP A 74 -18.46 -6.23 -1.44
N ALA A 75 -17.40 -6.38 -0.64
CA ALA A 75 -16.03 -6.07 -1.05
C ALA A 75 -15.33 -7.22 -1.77
N GLU A 76 -15.88 -8.43 -1.72
CA GLU A 76 -15.27 -9.62 -2.31
C GLU A 76 -14.94 -9.45 -3.80
N PRO A 77 -15.80 -8.90 -4.69
CA PRO A 77 -15.45 -8.73 -6.10
C PRO A 77 -14.32 -7.71 -6.31
N GLU A 78 -14.22 -6.65 -5.51
CA GLU A 78 -13.11 -5.70 -5.59
C GLU A 78 -11.81 -6.32 -5.04
N LEU A 79 -11.88 -7.03 -3.91
CA LEU A 79 -10.74 -7.74 -3.35
C LEU A 79 -10.21 -8.80 -4.30
N GLN A 80 -11.07 -9.55 -5.00
CA GLN A 80 -10.65 -10.50 -6.02
C GLN A 80 -9.86 -9.81 -7.14
N ARG A 81 -10.27 -8.60 -7.55
CA ARG A 81 -9.53 -7.81 -8.54
C ARG A 81 -8.17 -7.37 -8.02
N TYR A 82 -8.09 -6.92 -6.76
CA TYR A 82 -6.82 -6.57 -6.11
C TYR A 82 -5.89 -7.78 -6.03
N ARG A 83 -6.41 -8.94 -5.61
CA ARG A 83 -5.67 -10.20 -5.56
C ARG A 83 -5.07 -10.56 -6.91
N VAL A 84 -5.85 -10.47 -7.99
CA VAL A 84 -5.36 -10.76 -9.35
C VAL A 84 -4.24 -9.80 -9.76
N ALA A 85 -4.41 -8.50 -9.55
CA ALA A 85 -3.39 -7.50 -9.91
C ALA A 85 -2.07 -7.72 -9.16
N LEU A 86 -2.14 -7.91 -7.85
CA LEU A 86 -0.99 -8.12 -6.98
C LEU A 86 -0.30 -9.47 -7.24
N THR A 87 -1.09 -10.52 -7.50
CA THR A 87 -0.56 -11.85 -7.88
C THR A 87 0.15 -11.80 -9.23
N ASN A 88 -0.38 -11.03 -10.21
CA ASN A 88 0.30 -10.79 -11.49
C ASN A 88 1.64 -10.07 -11.30
N ALA A 89 1.75 -9.22 -10.29
CA ALA A 89 3.01 -8.59 -9.86
C ALA A 89 3.92 -9.52 -9.03
N ARG A 90 3.60 -10.81 -8.94
CA ARG A 90 4.32 -11.86 -8.17
C ARG A 90 4.34 -11.63 -6.66
N MET A 91 3.45 -10.80 -6.14
CA MET A 91 3.27 -10.64 -4.69
C MET A 91 2.44 -11.80 -4.16
N ARG A 92 2.73 -12.23 -2.93
CA ARG A 92 1.86 -13.18 -2.22
C ARG A 92 0.72 -12.41 -1.61
N VAL A 93 -0.52 -12.89 -1.78
CA VAL A 93 -1.72 -12.23 -1.28
C VAL A 93 -2.66 -13.23 -0.63
N GLU A 94 -3.09 -12.94 0.58
CA GLU A 94 -4.05 -13.74 1.34
C GLU A 94 -5.16 -12.85 1.91
N PRO A 95 -6.39 -13.35 2.06
CA PRO A 95 -7.43 -12.61 2.77
C PRO A 95 -7.08 -12.46 4.24
N ASP A 96 -7.39 -11.30 4.82
CA ASP A 96 -7.22 -11.11 6.25
C ASP A 96 -8.30 -11.90 7.04
N PRO A 97 -7.93 -12.69 8.06
CA PRO A 97 -8.88 -13.49 8.82
C PRO A 97 -9.71 -12.66 9.82
N GLU A 98 -9.22 -11.47 10.18
CA GLU A 98 -9.87 -10.56 11.14
C GLU A 98 -10.77 -9.56 10.41
N ASP A 99 -10.42 -9.18 9.19
CA ASP A 99 -11.16 -8.21 8.37
C ASP A 99 -11.45 -8.70 6.94
N ARG A 100 -12.74 -8.93 6.65
CA ARG A 100 -13.19 -9.44 5.35
C ARG A 100 -13.04 -8.44 4.19
N LYS A 101 -12.71 -7.18 4.48
CA LYS A 101 -12.48 -6.12 3.48
C LYS A 101 -10.99 -5.84 3.27
N THR A 102 -10.12 -6.67 3.86
CA THR A 102 -8.68 -6.46 3.86
C THR A 102 -7.93 -7.66 3.29
N LEU A 103 -6.84 -7.38 2.59
CA LEU A 103 -5.87 -8.36 2.11
C LEU A 103 -4.54 -8.16 2.80
N GLN A 104 -3.91 -9.27 3.17
CA GLN A 104 -2.53 -9.33 3.56
C GLN A 104 -1.65 -9.55 2.33
N VAL A 105 -0.64 -8.70 2.15
CA VAL A 105 0.25 -8.70 0.98
C VAL A 105 1.69 -8.81 1.44
N TRP A 106 2.44 -9.75 0.87
CA TRP A 106 3.88 -9.88 1.06
C TRP A 106 4.60 -9.58 -0.24
N MET A 107 5.66 -8.80 -0.12
CA MET A 107 6.53 -8.53 -1.25
C MET A 107 7.15 -9.82 -1.80
N PRO A 108 7.36 -9.88 -3.13
CA PRO A 108 8.08 -11.00 -3.72
C PRO A 108 9.42 -11.12 -3.02
N GLN A 109 9.68 -12.29 -2.44
CA GLN A 109 11.00 -12.58 -1.89
C GLN A 109 11.98 -12.55 -3.06
N THR A 110 12.80 -11.50 -3.13
CA THR A 110 13.93 -11.47 -4.06
C THR A 110 14.88 -12.58 -3.60
N ALA A 111 14.90 -13.69 -4.35
CA ALA A 111 15.88 -14.75 -4.18
C ALA A 111 17.28 -14.28 -4.60
#